data_AF-A0AAV2DTY9-F1
#
_entry.id   AF-A0AAV2DTY9-F1
#
_cell.length_a   1.000
_cell.length_b   1.000
_cell.length_c   1.000
_cell.angle_alpha   90.00
_cell.angle_beta   90.00
_cell.angle_gamma   90.00
#
_symmetry.space_group_name_H-M   'P 1'
#
loop_
_entity.id
_entity.type
_entity.pdbx_description
1 polymer ?
#
loop_
_entity_poly.entity_id
_entity_poly.type
_entity_poly.pdbx_seq_one_letter_code
_entity_poly.pdbx_strand_id
1 'polypeptide(L)'
;MLLERSPSPTVEQRKSPAITRRFVFNDAGLASLKEKLMEPMISRLKAVTVILRESILDAITASKIVTQAVNLRRKGNPPFPSNSFGNYVIHAIATIDP
;
A
#
# COMPACT_ATOMS: atom_id res chain seq x y z
N MET A 1 28.62 19.72 -23.47
CA MET A 1 27.27 19.20 -23.83
C MET A 1 26.36 19.42 -22.63
N LEU A 2 25.53 20.45 -22.68
CA LEU A 2 24.49 20.73 -21.67
C LEU A 2 23.26 19.89 -22.05
N LEU A 3 22.84 18.98 -21.16
CA LEU A 3 21.54 18.33 -21.29
C LEU A 3 20.46 19.36 -20.98
N GLU A 4 19.78 19.83 -22.03
CA GLU A 4 18.54 20.61 -21.90
C GLU A 4 17.50 19.75 -21.16
N ARG A 5 17.10 20.18 -19.96
CA ARG A 5 16.00 19.56 -19.23
C ARG A 5 14.71 19.94 -19.94
N SER A 6 14.04 18.97 -20.55
CA SER A 6 12.69 19.17 -21.07
C SER A 6 11.75 19.60 -19.93
N PRO A 7 10.84 20.57 -20.17
CA PRO A 7 9.87 20.98 -19.16
C PRO A 7 9.00 19.78 -18.79
N SER A 8 8.91 19.50 -17.49
CA SER A 8 8.03 18.45 -17.00
C SER A 8 6.58 18.78 -17.37
N PRO A 9 5.78 17.83 -17.85
CA PRO A 9 4.38 18.09 -18.16
C PRO A 9 3.69 18.60 -16.91
N THR A 10 3.15 19.82 -16.99
CA THR A 10 2.30 20.41 -15.95
C THR A 10 1.00 19.62 -15.94
N VAL A 11 0.99 18.48 -15.26
CA VAL A 11 -0.23 17.74 -14.98
C VAL A 11 -0.99 18.57 -13.96
N GLU A 12 -1.97 19.32 -14.45
CA GLU A 12 -2.92 20.04 -13.61
C GLU A 12 -3.72 18.99 -12.81
N GLN A 13 -3.22 18.64 -11.62
CA GLN A 13 -3.94 17.74 -10.72
C GLN A 13 -5.20 18.45 -10.24
N ARG A 14 -6.31 18.21 -10.97
CA ARG A 14 -7.63 18.65 -10.54
C ARG A 14 -7.91 18.07 -9.17
N LYS A 15 -7.98 18.94 -8.17
CA LYS A 15 -8.27 18.57 -6.79
C LYS A 15 -9.73 18.16 -6.73
N SER A 16 -10.00 16.87 -6.87
CA SER A 16 -11.33 16.31 -6.67
C SER A 16 -11.67 16.35 -5.18
N PRO A 17 -12.95 16.60 -4.82
CA PRO A 17 -13.38 16.54 -3.42
C PRO A 17 -13.22 15.09 -2.92
N ALA A 18 -12.21 14.87 -2.07
CA ALA A 18 -11.94 13.57 -1.48
C ALA A 18 -12.60 13.48 -0.09
N ILE A 19 -13.45 12.47 0.11
CA ILE A 19 -14.02 12.18 1.43
C ILE A 19 -13.12 11.15 2.12
N THR A 20 -12.59 11.52 3.29
CA THR A 20 -11.81 10.59 4.12
C THR A 20 -12.74 9.90 5.12
N ARG A 21 -12.69 8.56 5.17
CA ARG A 21 -13.45 7.74 6.14
C ARG A 21 -12.50 6.86 6.95
N ARG A 22 -12.82 6.64 8.22
CA ARG A 22 -12.07 5.75 9.12
C ARG A 22 -12.85 4.45 9.31
N PHE A 23 -12.21 3.33 8.96
CA PHE A 23 -12.71 1.99 9.26
C PHE A 23 -11.89 1.39 10.40
N VAL A 24 -12.56 0.82 11.40
CA VAL A 24 -11.91 0.21 12.56
C VAL A 24 -12.17 -1.29 12.55
N PHE A 25 -11.11 -2.09 12.46
CA PHE A 25 -11.16 -3.54 12.55
C PHE A 25 -10.78 -3.96 13.98
N ASN A 26 -11.76 -4.40 14.77
CA ASN A 26 -11.53 -4.94 16.11
C ASN A 26 -10.98 -6.39 16.03
N ASP A 27 -10.59 -6.96 17.17
CA ASP A 27 -9.98 -8.30 17.19
C ASP A 27 -10.91 -9.39 16.68
N ALA A 28 -12.21 -9.32 17.01
CA ALA A 28 -13.21 -10.24 16.48
C ALA A 28 -13.34 -10.15 14.96
N GLY A 29 -13.43 -8.93 14.41
CA GLY A 29 -13.47 -8.70 12.97
C GLY A 29 -12.21 -9.22 12.28
N LEU A 30 -11.03 -8.99 12.85
CA LEU A 30 -9.79 -9.54 12.32
C LEU A 30 -9.75 -11.07 12.36
N ALA A 31 -10.25 -11.70 13.43
CA ALA A 31 -10.33 -13.15 13.51
C ALA A 31 -11.22 -13.73 12.40
N SER A 32 -12.43 -13.18 12.20
CA SER A 32 -13.33 -13.59 11.12
C SER A 32 -12.71 -13.37 9.73
N LEU A 33 -11.91 -12.32 9.56
CA LEU A 33 -11.22 -12.06 8.30
C LEU A 33 -10.12 -13.09 8.03
N LYS A 34 -9.34 -13.46 9.04
CA LYS A 34 -8.33 -14.50 8.92
C LYS A 34 -8.95 -15.86 8.59
N GLU A 35 -10.07 -16.18 9.23
CA GLU A 35 -10.83 -17.41 8.99
C GLU A 35 -11.31 -17.49 7.54
N LYS A 36 -11.93 -16.42 7.03
CA LYS A 36 -12.39 -16.35 5.62
C LYS A 36 -11.26 -16.50 4.61
N LEU A 37 -10.06 -16.02 4.93
CA LEU A 37 -8.90 -16.13 4.05
C LEU A 37 -8.24 -17.51 4.08
N MET A 38 -8.71 -18.42 4.95
CA MET A 38 -8.21 -19.80 5.09
C MET A 38 -6.67 -19.88 5.26
N GLU A 39 -6.04 -18.80 5.71
CA GLU A 39 -4.60 -18.71 5.95
C GLU A 39 -4.35 -18.63 7.47
N PRO A 40 -3.94 -19.74 8.13
CA PRO A 40 -3.80 -19.80 9.59
C PRO A 40 -2.70 -18.87 10.14
N MET A 41 -1.77 -18.39 9.29
CA MET A 41 -0.67 -17.50 9.68
C MET A 41 -0.67 -16.15 8.97
N ILE A 42 -1.81 -15.70 8.43
CA ILE A 42 -1.87 -14.39 7.79
C ILE A 42 -1.66 -13.26 8.82
N SER A 43 -0.75 -12.34 8.49
CA SER A 43 -0.52 -11.16 9.32
C SER A 43 -1.74 -10.23 9.29
N ARG A 44 -1.96 -9.46 10.36
CA ARG A 44 -3.05 -8.46 10.43
C ARG A 44 -3.04 -7.51 9.23
N LEU A 45 -1.84 -7.05 8.86
CA LEU A 45 -1.65 -6.15 7.72
C LEU A 45 -2.08 -6.82 6.42
N LYS A 46 -1.63 -8.05 6.15
CA LYS A 46 -2.00 -8.78 4.94
C LYS A 46 -3.51 -9.04 4.88
N ALA A 47 -4.13 -9.44 5.99
CA ALA A 47 -5.59 -9.64 6.04
C ALA A 47 -6.37 -8.37 5.68
N VAL A 48 -6.03 -7.23 6.28
CA VAL A 48 -6.68 -5.93 5.99
C VAL A 48 -6.42 -5.48 4.54
N THR A 49 -5.19 -5.63 4.05
CA THR A 49 -4.85 -5.27 2.66
C THR A 49 -5.66 -6.07 1.64
N VAL A 50 -5.87 -7.38 1.87
CA VAL A 50 -6.68 -8.22 0.98
C VAL A 50 -8.12 -7.72 0.92
N ILE A 51 -8.77 -7.44 2.05
CA ILE A 51 -10.16 -6.97 2.05
C ILE A 51 -10.29 -5.61 1.38
N LEU A 52 -9.35 -4.69 1.66
CA LEU A 52 -9.33 -3.40 1.00
C LEU A 52 -9.18 -3.59 -0.51
N ARG A 53 -8.33 -4.52 -0.95
CA ARG A 53 -8.20 -4.86 -2.37
C ARG A 53 -9.52 -5.35 -2.95
N GLU A 54 -10.18 -6.34 -2.35
CA GLU A 54 -11.46 -6.88 -2.85
C GLU A 54 -12.57 -5.81 -2.85
N SER A 55 -12.69 -5.02 -1.78
CA SER A 55 -13.68 -3.92 -1.72
C SER A 55 -13.40 -2.80 -2.73
N ILE A 56 -12.12 -2.51 -2.99
CA ILE A 56 -11.72 -1.54 -4.02
C ILE A 56 -11.95 -2.13 -5.41
N LEU A 57 -11.73 -3.43 -5.60
CA LEU A 57 -12.00 -4.17 -6.83
C LEU A 57 -13.46 -4.01 -7.24
N ASP A 58 -14.37 -4.29 -6.33
CA ASP A 58 -15.81 -4.17 -6.57
C ASP A 58 -16.25 -2.72 -6.88
N ALA A 59 -15.54 -1.72 -6.36
CA ALA A 59 -15.95 -0.33 -6.46
C ALA A 59 -15.42 0.42 -7.69
N ILE A 60 -14.40 -0.08 -8.39
CA ILE A 60 -13.71 0.67 -9.45
C ILE A 60 -13.41 -0.25 -10.65
N THR A 61 -13.75 0.16 -11.86
CA THR A 61 -13.68 -0.66 -13.09
C THR A 61 -12.37 -0.55 -13.90
N ALA A 62 -11.43 0.29 -13.47
CA ALA A 62 -10.15 0.48 -14.15
C ALA A 62 -9.05 -0.44 -13.57
N SER A 63 -7.99 -0.72 -14.35
CA SER A 63 -6.77 -1.38 -13.86
C SER A 63 -6.13 -0.54 -12.75
N LYS A 64 -5.62 -1.22 -11.72
CA LYS A 64 -5.17 -0.59 -10.47
C LYS A 64 -3.76 -1.04 -10.13
N ILE A 65 -3.06 -0.15 -9.46
CA ILE A 65 -1.78 -0.46 -8.84
C ILE A 65 -1.95 -0.30 -7.33
N VAL A 66 -1.78 -1.39 -6.60
CA VAL A 66 -1.68 -1.36 -5.14
C VAL A 66 -0.21 -1.35 -4.78
N THR A 67 0.21 -0.32 -4.03
CA THR A 67 1.57 -0.23 -3.50
C THR A 67 1.55 -0.37 -1.98
N GLN A 68 2.52 -1.10 -1.44
CA GLN A 68 2.70 -1.27 -0.01
C GLN A 68 4.11 -0.84 0.37
N ALA A 69 4.21 0.13 1.28
CA ALA A 69 5.48 0.55 1.85
C ALA A 69 6.04 -0.53 2.80
N VAL A 70 7.25 -1.00 2.53
CA VAL A 70 7.94 -2.03 3.30
C VAL A 70 9.17 -1.44 3.97
N ASN A 71 9.27 -1.55 5.29
CA ASN A 71 10.41 -1.09 6.06
C ASN A 71 11.63 -1.99 5.80
N LEU A 72 12.72 -1.39 5.31
CA LEU A 72 13.96 -2.10 4.98
C LEU A 72 15.01 -2.09 6.09
N ARG A 73 14.80 -1.40 7.22
CA ARG A 73 15.82 -1.28 8.27
C ARG A 73 16.35 -2.64 8.76
N ARG A 74 15.44 -3.61 8.93
CA ARG A 74 15.79 -4.98 9.34
C ARG A 74 16.35 -5.86 8.21
N LYS A 75 16.28 -5.41 6.96
CA LYS A 75 16.74 -6.15 5.78
C LYS A 75 18.14 -5.74 5.31
N GLY A 76 18.72 -4.67 5.87
CA GLY A 76 20.12 -4.30 5.60
C GLY A 76 21.09 -5.34 6.17
N ASN A 77 22.29 -5.41 5.61
CA ASN A 77 23.40 -6.18 6.17
C ASN A 77 24.65 -5.27 6.32
N PRO A 78 24.97 -4.81 7.55
CA PRO A 78 24.27 -5.08 8.81
C PRO A 78 22.88 -4.40 8.87
N PRO A 79 21.96 -4.86 9.74
CA PRO A 79 20.68 -4.21 9.94
C PRO A 79 20.85 -2.77 10.45
N PHE A 80 20.00 -1.86 9.96
CA PHE A 80 20.00 -0.47 10.44
C PHE A 80 19.33 -0.38 11.83
N PRO A 81 19.82 0.52 12.70
CA PRO A 81 19.15 0.82 13.97
C PRO A 81 17.69 1.24 13.76
N SER A 82 16.81 0.86 14.68
CA SER A 82 15.38 1.20 14.60
C SER A 82 15.12 2.71 14.69
N ASN A 83 16.02 3.45 15.31
CA ASN A 83 15.99 4.90 15.46
C ASN A 83 16.80 5.64 14.37
N SER A 84 17.24 4.95 13.31
CA SER A 84 17.95 5.61 12.21
C SER A 84 17.05 6.62 11.50
N PHE A 85 17.58 7.84 11.33
CA PHE A 85 16.94 8.89 10.54
C PHE A 85 17.06 8.60 9.04
N GLY A 86 16.06 9.03 8.27
CA GLY A 86 16.01 8.82 6.81
C GLY A 86 15.00 7.75 6.38
N ASN A 87 14.78 7.69 5.06
CA ASN A 87 13.80 6.80 4.44
C ASN A 87 14.46 5.48 4.00
N TYR A 88 14.22 4.43 4.76
CA TYR A 88 14.60 3.06 4.42
C TYR A 88 13.35 2.26 4.10
N VAL A 89 12.77 2.55 2.93
CA VAL A 89 11.50 1.99 2.46
C VAL A 89 11.62 1.55 1.00
N ILE A 90 11.00 0.42 0.68
CA ILE A 90 10.72 0.02 -0.70
C ILE A 90 9.21 -0.11 -0.88
N HIS A 91 8.71 0.11 -2.08
CA HIS A 91 7.32 -0.16 -2.41
C HIS A 91 7.21 -1.54 -3.05
N ALA A 92 6.51 -2.46 -2.39
CA ALA A 92 6.00 -3.66 -3.06
C ALA A 92 4.81 -3.24 -3.92
N ILE A 93 4.77 -3.71 -5.16
CA ILE A 93 3.78 -3.28 -6.16
C ILE A 93 3.02 -4.51 -6.64
N ALA A 94 1.70 -4.41 -6.68
CA ALA A 94 0.81 -5.39 -7.30
C ALA A 94 -0.09 -4.68 -8.31
N THR A 95 -0.12 -5.18 -9.55
CA THR A 95 -1.12 -4.79 -10.53
C THR A 95 -2.40 -5.59 -10.30
N ILE A 96 -3.53 -4.94 -10.52
CA ILE A 96 -4.83 -5.57 -10.47
C ILE A 96 -5.55 -5.18 -11.75
N ASP A 97 -5.61 -6.14 -12.65
CA ASP A 97 -6.36 -6.00 -13.89
C ASP A 97 -7.85 -6.29 -13.61
N PRO A 98 -8.77 -5.60 -14.31
CA PRO A 98 -10.21 -5.76 -14.13
C PRO A 98 -10.71 -7.15 -14.55
#